data_AF-A0AAD0XH74-F1
#
_entry.id   AF-A0AAD0XH74-F1
#
_cell.length_a   1.000
_cell.length_b   1.000
_cell.length_c   1.000
_cell.angle_alpha   90.00
_cell.angle_beta   90.00
_cell.angle_gamma   90.00
#
_symmetry.space_group_name_H-M   'P 1'
#
loop_
_entity.id
_entity.type
_entity.pdbx_description
1 polymer ?
#
loop_
_entity_poly.entity_id
_entity_poly.type
_entity_poly.pdbx_seq_one_letter_code
_entity_poly.pdbx_strand_id
1 'polypeptide(L)'
;MLVAIEANKGAIFRDVGHALHTAFLVISNEPRQGCVTRSMLLQMMATIDLDAPGRQLTPGQAEWFSALKGTPAGSIDFSGLTDDEIRAQCAMIVAAVNHHLPRIEAMVVRARFGSTEYEDVNGARRYAFSHERAAAIRELSDWLRPALQNVPAMAVDGLLARQFANHIKTKVSVRDLAAAFGCSKSTYHRASAVVRSHVRQLEAAAHQRLARHFIEQGIIPAPAELSTAGKSC
;
A
#
# COMPACT_ATOMS: atom_id res chain seq x y z
N MET A 1 19.29 -14.12 6.93
CA MET A 1 19.00 -14.77 8.21
C MET A 1 17.47 -14.81 8.32
N LEU A 2 16.89 -15.99 8.08
CA LEU A 2 15.45 -16.25 7.92
C LEU A 2 14.91 -16.74 9.25
N VAL A 3 13.98 -16.00 9.88
CA VAL A 3 13.35 -16.45 11.14
C VAL A 3 11.82 -16.54 11.07
N ALA A 4 11.13 -15.91 10.10
CA ALA A 4 9.67 -15.75 10.21
C ALA A 4 8.80 -16.51 9.19
N ILE A 5 9.36 -17.25 8.23
CA ILE A 5 8.54 -17.83 7.13
C ILE A 5 7.83 -19.14 7.53
N GLU A 6 8.25 -19.84 8.59
CA GLU A 6 7.61 -21.13 8.94
C GLU A 6 6.19 -20.99 9.51
N ALA A 7 5.78 -19.81 9.97
CA ALA A 7 4.46 -19.64 10.61
C ALA A 7 3.29 -19.51 9.62
N ASN A 8 3.54 -19.17 8.35
CA ASN A 8 2.47 -18.95 7.38
C ASN A 8 2.68 -19.79 6.12
N LYS A 9 1.89 -20.88 5.99
CA LYS A 9 1.96 -21.79 4.83
C LYS A 9 1.38 -21.18 3.55
N GLY A 10 0.90 -19.92 3.60
CA GLY A 10 0.39 -19.16 2.46
C GLY A 10 1.06 -17.78 2.33
N ALA A 11 0.96 -17.18 1.15
CA ALA A 11 1.45 -15.83 0.91
C ALA A 11 0.68 -14.79 1.74
N ILE A 12 1.40 -13.86 2.37
CA ILE A 12 0.82 -12.85 3.27
C ILE A 12 -0.12 -11.90 2.52
N PHE A 13 0.29 -11.47 1.32
CA PHE A 13 -0.46 -10.51 0.50
C PHE A 13 -0.87 -11.11 -0.84
N ARG A 14 -2.03 -10.68 -1.34
CA ARG A 14 -2.57 -11.10 -2.65
C ARG A 14 -1.65 -10.77 -3.84
N ASP A 15 -1.13 -9.55 -3.90
CA ASP A 15 -0.34 -9.02 -5.00
C ASP A 15 0.56 -7.86 -4.54
N VAL A 16 1.45 -7.39 -5.42
CA VAL A 16 2.40 -6.31 -5.13
C VAL A 16 1.69 -5.01 -4.74
N GLY A 17 0.61 -4.65 -5.43
CA GLY A 17 -0.11 -3.42 -5.15
C GLY A 17 -0.77 -3.45 -3.77
N HIS A 18 -1.32 -4.60 -3.39
CA HIS A 18 -1.89 -4.83 -2.07
C HIS A 18 -0.81 -4.81 -0.98
N ALA A 19 0.34 -5.44 -1.22
CA ALA A 19 1.48 -5.41 -0.30
C ALA A 19 1.99 -3.97 -0.07
N LEU A 20 2.19 -3.20 -1.15
CA LEU A 20 2.63 -1.81 -1.08
C LEU A 20 1.60 -0.92 -0.36
N HIS A 21 0.32 -1.04 -0.70
CA HIS A 21 -0.73 -0.25 -0.05
C HIS A 21 -0.75 -0.47 1.47
N THR A 22 -0.75 -1.74 1.90
CA THR A 22 -0.77 -2.09 3.32
C THR A 22 0.52 -1.66 4.01
N ALA A 23 1.68 -1.90 3.40
CA ALA A 23 2.97 -1.55 4.00
C ALA A 23 3.11 -0.05 4.26
N PHE A 24 2.80 0.79 3.26
CA PHE A 24 2.83 2.24 3.43
C PHE A 24 1.80 2.73 4.46
N LEU A 25 0.62 2.11 4.51
CA LEU A 25 -0.39 2.44 5.52
C LEU A 25 0.09 2.10 6.94
N VAL A 26 0.63 0.90 7.16
CA VAL A 26 1.09 0.43 8.47
C VAL A 26 2.27 1.27 8.96
N ILE A 27 3.24 1.56 8.10
CA ILE A 27 4.42 2.35 8.47
C ILE A 27 4.08 3.81 8.76
N SER A 28 3.07 4.37 8.09
CA SER A 28 2.63 5.76 8.30
C SER A 28 1.83 5.96 9.60
N ASN A 29 1.32 4.89 10.22
CA ASN A 29 0.60 4.98 11.49
C ASN A 29 1.53 4.70 12.66
N GLU A 30 1.30 5.33 13.82
CA GLU A 30 2.07 5.03 15.03
C GLU A 30 1.98 3.53 15.39
N PRO A 31 3.09 2.92 15.89
CA PRO A 31 3.04 1.56 16.39
C PRO A 31 1.98 1.45 17.48
N ARG A 32 0.89 0.76 17.19
CA ARG A 32 -0.09 0.41 18.22
C ARG A 32 0.55 -0.70 19.03
N GLN A 33 0.97 -0.41 20.25
CA GLN A 33 1.27 -1.49 21.18
C GLN A 33 -0.01 -2.29 21.36
N GLY A 34 0.03 -3.58 21.01
CA GLY A 34 -1.08 -4.49 21.27
C GLY A 34 -1.50 -4.36 22.74
N CYS A 35 -2.80 -4.43 23.01
CA CYS A 35 -3.28 -4.46 24.39
C CYS A 35 -2.72 -5.73 25.05
N VAL A 36 -1.76 -5.58 25.97
CA VAL A 36 -1.09 -6.70 26.66
C VAL A 36 -2.12 -7.67 27.26
N THR A 37 -3.23 -7.12 27.77
CA THR A 37 -4.37 -7.89 28.27
C THR A 37 -4.99 -8.79 27.20
N ARG A 38 -5.18 -8.30 25.97
CA ARG A 38 -5.72 -9.11 24.85
C ARG A 38 -4.78 -10.25 24.50
N SER A 39 -3.47 -9.98 24.38
CA SER A 39 -2.49 -11.01 24.04
C SER A 39 -2.40 -12.09 25.12
N MET A 40 -2.40 -11.69 26.40
CA MET A 40 -2.42 -12.61 27.54
C MET A 40 -3.68 -13.48 27.54
N LEU A 41 -4.86 -12.90 27.31
CA LEU A 41 -6.12 -13.63 27.23
C LEU A 41 -6.13 -14.65 26.08
N LEU A 42 -5.64 -14.26 24.89
CA LEU A 42 -5.53 -15.17 23.75
C LEU A 42 -4.63 -16.37 24.07
N GLN A 43 -3.50 -16.13 24.71
CA GLN A 43 -2.55 -17.18 25.08
C GLN A 43 -3.11 -18.13 26.15
N MET A 44 -3.75 -17.59 27.19
CA MET A 44 -4.41 -18.40 28.23
C MET A 44 -5.51 -19.29 27.64
N MET A 45 -6.35 -18.75 26.75
CA MET A 45 -7.43 -19.52 26.13
C MET A 45 -6.92 -20.57 25.15
N ALA A 46 -5.85 -20.29 24.40
CA ALA A 46 -5.20 -21.26 23.54
C ALA A 46 -4.60 -22.44 24.34
N THR A 47 -4.01 -22.19 25.51
CA THR A 47 -3.52 -23.27 26.38
C THR A 47 -4.64 -24.13 26.96
N ILE A 48 -5.81 -23.54 27.25
CA ILE A 48 -6.98 -24.31 27.71
C ILE A 48 -7.48 -25.24 26.59
N ASP A 49 -7.42 -24.79 25.34
CA ASP A 49 -7.85 -25.57 24.17
C ASP A 49 -6.89 -26.71 23.79
N LEU A 50 -5.59 -26.60 24.11
CA LEU A 50 -4.55 -27.53 23.67
C LEU A 50 -4.15 -28.63 24.68
N ASP A 51 -4.28 -28.42 26.00
CA ASP A 51 -3.54 -29.22 27.00
C ASP A 51 -4.33 -30.26 27.83
N ALA A 52 -5.60 -30.57 27.57
CA ALA A 52 -6.25 -31.70 28.30
C ALA A 52 -7.47 -32.35 27.62
N PRO A 53 -7.56 -33.68 27.55
CA PRO A 53 -8.81 -34.37 27.24
C PRO A 53 -9.79 -34.16 28.41
N GLY A 54 -10.78 -33.29 28.22
CA GLY A 54 -11.82 -32.97 29.20
C GLY A 54 -11.90 -31.51 29.64
N ARG A 55 -10.99 -30.64 29.18
CA ARG A 55 -11.02 -29.19 29.48
C ARG A 55 -11.23 -28.38 28.21
N GLN A 56 -12.39 -28.52 27.58
CA GLN A 56 -12.74 -27.73 26.41
C GLN A 56 -13.28 -26.36 26.82
N LEU A 57 -13.03 -25.35 25.98
CA LEU A 57 -13.69 -24.06 26.10
C LEU A 57 -15.21 -24.28 26.08
N THR A 58 -15.93 -23.67 27.02
CA THR A 58 -17.40 -23.69 26.95
C THR A 58 -17.87 -23.01 25.66
N PRO A 59 -19.07 -23.32 25.13
CA PRO A 59 -19.55 -22.72 23.88
C PRO A 59 -19.49 -21.19 23.86
N GLY A 60 -19.84 -20.53 24.98
CA GLY A 60 -19.73 -19.07 25.11
C GLY A 60 -18.28 -18.56 25.17
N GLN A 61 -17.36 -19.33 25.76
CA GLN A 61 -15.94 -19.00 25.74
C GLN A 61 -15.33 -19.21 24.36
N ALA A 62 -15.74 -20.24 23.62
CA ALA A 62 -15.29 -20.47 22.25
C ALA A 62 -15.78 -19.37 21.29
N GLU A 63 -17.04 -18.94 21.45
CA GLU A 63 -17.61 -17.81 20.70
C GLU A 63 -16.87 -16.50 21.02
N TRP A 64 -16.64 -16.22 22.31
CA TRP A 64 -15.89 -15.04 22.73
C TRP A 64 -14.41 -15.09 22.31
N PHE A 65 -13.78 -16.28 22.36
CA PHE A 65 -12.42 -16.49 21.86
C PHE A 65 -12.31 -16.28 20.35
N SER A 66 -13.33 -16.70 19.60
CA SER A 66 -13.45 -16.41 18.17
C SER A 66 -13.59 -14.90 17.91
N ALA A 67 -14.43 -14.21 18.68
CA ALA A 67 -14.59 -12.75 18.61
C ALA A 67 -13.30 -12.00 18.99
N LEU A 68 -12.55 -12.49 19.98
CA LEU A 68 -11.26 -11.95 20.41
C LEU A 68 -10.17 -12.10 19.35
N LYS A 69 -10.09 -13.27 18.71
CA LYS A 69 -9.22 -13.51 17.55
C LYS A 69 -9.59 -12.55 16.41
N GLY A 70 -10.87 -12.25 16.30
CA GLY A 70 -11.45 -11.44 15.24
C GLY A 70 -11.64 -12.29 13.99
N THR A 71 -12.64 -11.94 13.19
CA THR A 71 -12.81 -12.53 11.87
C THR A 71 -11.77 -11.90 10.94
N PRO A 72 -10.95 -12.67 10.19
CA PRO A 72 -10.09 -12.09 9.18
C PRO A 72 -10.96 -11.34 8.16
N ALA A 73 -10.98 -10.02 8.27
CA ALA A 73 -11.68 -9.14 7.37
C ALA A 73 -10.74 -8.81 6.22
N GLY A 74 -10.69 -9.69 5.21
CA GLY A 74 -10.07 -9.39 3.93
C GLY A 74 -9.02 -10.38 3.45
N SER A 75 -8.31 -9.97 2.40
CA SER A 75 -7.39 -10.78 1.61
C SER A 75 -5.95 -10.81 2.12
N ILE A 76 -5.75 -10.64 3.42
CA ILE A 76 -4.44 -10.66 4.08
C ILE A 76 -4.48 -11.72 5.16
N ASP A 77 -3.51 -12.63 5.13
CA ASP A 77 -3.35 -13.62 6.18
C ASP A 77 -2.18 -13.22 7.09
N PHE A 78 -2.51 -12.65 8.24
CA PHE A 78 -1.55 -12.36 9.32
C PHE A 78 -1.60 -13.39 10.44
N SER A 79 -2.26 -14.53 10.23
CA SER A 79 -2.34 -15.56 11.28
C SER A 79 -0.93 -16.01 11.69
N GLY A 80 -0.72 -16.13 13.00
CA GLY A 80 0.57 -16.52 13.58
C GLY A 80 1.64 -15.42 13.66
N LEU A 81 1.37 -14.19 13.19
CA LEU A 81 2.30 -13.05 13.33
C LEU A 81 1.88 -12.09 14.45
N THR A 82 2.87 -11.58 15.17
CA THR A 82 2.74 -10.48 16.13
C THR A 82 2.65 -9.13 15.41
N ASP A 83 2.12 -8.10 16.08
CA ASP A 83 2.03 -6.74 15.53
C ASP A 83 3.42 -6.18 15.12
N ASP A 84 4.46 -6.52 15.89
CA ASP A 84 5.85 -6.12 15.59
C ASP A 84 6.40 -6.85 14.36
N GLU A 85 6.10 -8.13 14.18
CA GLU A 85 6.48 -8.89 12.99
C GLU A 85 5.77 -8.37 11.75
N ILE A 86 4.47 -8.08 11.83
CA ILE A 86 3.70 -7.48 10.73
C ILE A 86 4.34 -6.14 10.34
N ARG A 87 4.68 -5.31 11.32
CA ARG A 87 5.31 -4.01 11.08
C ARG A 87 6.72 -4.15 10.49
N ALA A 88 7.50 -5.13 10.95
CA ALA A 88 8.82 -5.45 10.39
C ALA A 88 8.71 -5.88 8.92
N GLN A 89 7.75 -6.75 8.58
CA GLN A 89 7.48 -7.16 7.19
C GLN A 89 7.08 -5.95 6.33
N CYS A 90 6.21 -5.07 6.82
CA CYS A 90 5.84 -3.84 6.13
C CYS A 90 7.05 -2.91 5.94
N ALA A 91 7.95 -2.81 6.91
CA ALA A 91 9.18 -2.01 6.80
C ALA A 91 10.12 -2.57 5.73
N MET A 92 10.25 -3.91 5.65
CA MET A 92 11.05 -4.57 4.61
C MET A 92 10.48 -4.31 3.20
N ILE A 93 9.15 -4.34 3.03
CA ILE A 93 8.49 -3.99 1.77
C ILE A 93 8.82 -2.54 1.36
N VAL A 94 8.74 -1.58 2.28
CA VAL A 94 9.09 -0.18 2.00
C VAL A 94 10.59 -0.02 1.71
N ALA A 95 11.46 -0.77 2.38
CA ALA A 95 12.90 -0.78 2.10
C ALA A 95 13.19 -1.34 0.70
N ALA A 96 12.48 -2.39 0.28
CA ALA A 96 12.64 -2.98 -1.05
C ALA A 96 12.36 -1.98 -2.18
N VAL A 97 11.39 -1.07 -1.99
CA VAL A 97 11.14 0.04 -2.94
C VAL A 97 12.38 0.92 -3.13
N ASN A 98 13.17 1.15 -2.09
CA ASN A 98 14.37 2.00 -2.18
C ASN A 98 15.59 1.29 -2.76
N HIS A 99 15.71 -0.03 -2.54
CA HIS A 99 16.88 -0.79 -2.94
C HIS A 99 16.75 -1.50 -4.29
N HIS A 100 15.53 -1.84 -4.70
CA HIS A 100 15.29 -2.66 -5.90
C HIS A 100 14.67 -1.89 -7.07
N LEU A 101 14.21 -0.66 -6.86
CA LEU A 101 13.66 0.17 -7.93
C LEU A 101 14.63 1.28 -8.34
N PRO A 102 14.72 1.57 -9.65
CA PRO A 102 15.28 2.82 -10.13
C PRO A 102 14.55 4.02 -9.50
N ARG A 103 15.30 5.12 -9.32
CA ARG A 103 14.84 6.31 -8.59
C ARG A 103 13.44 6.80 -9.02
N ILE A 104 13.20 6.94 -10.32
CA ILE A 104 11.91 7.45 -10.84
C ILE A 104 10.76 6.45 -10.59
N GLU A 105 11.01 5.16 -10.72
CA GLU A 105 10.02 4.11 -10.40
C GLU A 105 9.67 4.15 -8.89
N ALA A 106 10.67 4.30 -8.02
CA ALA A 106 10.47 4.46 -6.58
C ALA A 106 9.66 5.71 -6.23
N MET A 107 9.92 6.84 -6.91
CA MET A 107 9.14 8.07 -6.71
C MET A 107 7.67 7.90 -7.09
N VAL A 108 7.35 7.14 -8.14
CA VAL A 108 5.96 6.83 -8.49
C VAL A 108 5.26 6.03 -7.40
N VAL A 109 5.93 5.00 -6.86
CA VAL A 109 5.40 4.21 -5.74
C VAL A 109 5.14 5.10 -4.52
N ARG A 110 6.11 5.95 -4.14
CA ARG A 110 5.97 6.91 -3.01
C ARG A 110 4.85 7.93 -3.26
N ALA A 111 4.73 8.45 -4.48
CA ALA A 111 3.66 9.39 -4.84
C ALA A 111 2.27 8.73 -4.78
N ARG A 112 2.18 7.44 -5.10
CA ARG A 112 0.94 6.66 -5.12
C ARG A 112 0.47 6.22 -3.73
N PHE A 113 1.38 5.65 -2.94
CA PHE A 113 1.06 5.00 -1.67
C PHE A 113 1.44 5.84 -0.44
N GLY A 114 2.19 6.92 -0.62
CA GLY A 114 2.58 7.82 0.47
C GLY A 114 1.38 8.40 1.22
N SER A 115 1.60 8.73 2.49
CA SER A 115 0.57 9.23 3.39
C SER A 115 -0.06 10.54 2.88
N THR A 116 -1.35 10.69 3.20
CA THR A 116 -2.05 11.98 3.13
C THR A 116 -2.27 12.43 4.56
N GLU A 117 -1.67 13.53 4.93
CA GLU A 117 -1.83 14.16 6.24
C GLU A 117 -3.09 15.01 6.23
N TYR A 118 -3.55 15.37 7.43
CA TYR A 118 -4.64 16.31 7.58
C TYR A 118 -4.37 17.25 8.75
N GLU A 119 -4.82 18.48 8.60
CA GLU A 119 -4.81 19.48 9.65
C GLU A 119 -6.22 20.07 9.76
N ASP A 120 -6.69 20.26 10.99
CA ASP A 120 -7.96 20.91 11.24
C ASP A 120 -7.70 22.42 11.37
N VAL A 121 -8.03 23.19 10.32
CA VAL A 121 -7.82 24.64 10.25
C VAL A 121 -9.18 25.33 10.26
N ASN A 122 -9.41 26.21 11.24
CA ASN A 122 -10.68 26.96 11.40
C ASN A 122 -11.92 26.05 11.42
N GLY A 123 -11.83 24.89 12.08
CA GLY A 123 -12.94 23.92 12.17
C GLY A 123 -13.19 23.09 10.90
N ALA A 124 -12.35 23.24 9.87
CA ALA A 124 -12.42 22.46 8.63
C ALA A 124 -11.18 21.58 8.46
N ARG A 125 -11.40 20.29 8.17
CA ARG A 125 -10.31 19.35 7.91
C ARG A 125 -9.72 19.58 6.52
N ARG A 126 -8.47 20.01 6.48
CA ARG A 126 -7.69 20.18 5.25
C ARG A 126 -6.77 18.98 5.08
N TYR A 127 -6.87 18.32 3.93
CA TYR A 127 -5.98 17.23 3.56
C TYR A 127 -4.80 17.78 2.76
N ALA A 128 -3.60 17.30 3.08
CA ALA A 128 -2.37 17.64 2.38
C ALA A 128 -1.55 16.37 2.12
N PHE A 129 -0.73 16.37 1.07
CA PHE A 129 0.26 15.32 0.89
C PHE A 129 1.35 15.49 1.94
N SER A 130 1.83 14.38 2.52
CA SER A 130 3.00 14.41 3.38
C SER A 130 4.21 14.96 2.65
N HIS A 131 5.21 15.41 3.41
CA HIS A 131 6.43 15.99 2.85
C HIS A 131 7.10 15.05 1.83
N GLU A 132 7.24 13.77 2.18
CA GLU A 132 7.84 12.77 1.30
C GLU A 132 7.06 12.59 0.00
N ARG A 133 5.72 12.53 0.11
CA ARG A 133 4.85 12.36 -1.05
C ARG A 133 4.88 13.59 -1.96
N ALA A 134 4.90 14.79 -1.39
CA ALA A 134 5.03 16.03 -2.13
C ALA A 134 6.41 16.14 -2.82
N ALA A 135 7.48 15.69 -2.18
CA ALA A 135 8.82 15.61 -2.78
C ALA A 135 8.85 14.65 -3.97
N ALA A 136 8.25 13.46 -3.83
CA ALA A 136 8.16 12.47 -4.91
C ALA A 136 7.37 13.02 -6.11
N ILE A 137 6.25 13.72 -5.87
CA ILE A 137 5.46 14.35 -6.93
C ILE A 137 6.30 15.39 -7.69
N ARG A 138 7.02 16.27 -6.98
CA ARG A 138 7.87 17.30 -7.62
C ARG A 138 8.98 16.68 -8.48
N GLU A 139 9.63 15.64 -7.97
CA GLU A 139 10.70 14.98 -8.72
C GLU A 139 10.18 14.31 -10.01
N LEU A 140 8.99 13.71 -9.94
CA LEU A 140 8.32 13.16 -11.13
C LEU A 140 7.91 14.26 -12.13
N SER A 141 7.50 15.43 -11.65
CA SER A 141 7.19 16.57 -12.51
C SER A 141 8.43 17.04 -13.26
N ASP A 142 9.55 17.16 -12.57
CA ASP A 142 10.84 17.55 -13.17
C ASP A 142 11.28 16.54 -14.23
N TRP A 143 11.13 15.25 -13.95
CA TRP A 143 11.42 14.19 -14.92
C TRP A 143 10.49 14.20 -16.14
N LEU A 144 9.20 14.53 -15.97
CA LEU A 144 8.23 14.64 -17.07
C LEU A 144 8.32 15.96 -17.86
N ARG A 145 9.02 16.96 -17.33
CA ARG A 145 9.09 18.30 -17.93
C ARG A 145 9.52 18.29 -19.41
N PRO A 146 10.52 17.49 -19.85
CA PRO A 146 10.90 17.43 -21.26
C PRO A 146 9.78 16.95 -22.20
N ALA A 147 8.84 16.15 -21.71
CA ALA A 147 7.69 15.67 -22.48
C ALA A 147 6.51 16.67 -22.47
N LEU A 148 6.55 17.67 -21.59
CA LEU A 148 5.47 18.63 -21.33
C LEU A 148 5.92 20.09 -21.52
N GLN A 149 6.80 20.35 -22.48
CA GLN A 149 7.40 21.69 -22.72
C GLN A 149 6.36 22.81 -22.96
N ASN A 150 5.18 22.45 -23.46
CA ASN A 150 4.09 23.39 -23.74
C ASN A 150 3.19 23.68 -22.53
N VAL A 151 3.56 23.17 -21.34
CA VAL A 151 2.81 23.35 -20.09
C VAL A 151 3.71 24.04 -19.07
N PRO A 152 3.24 25.09 -18.36
CA PRO A 152 4.00 25.73 -17.30
C PRO A 152 4.44 24.72 -16.23
N ALA A 153 5.66 24.83 -15.73
CA ALA A 153 6.23 23.87 -14.76
C ALA A 153 5.33 23.65 -13.53
N MET A 154 4.85 24.73 -12.92
CA MET A 154 3.93 24.66 -11.77
C MET A 154 2.60 23.96 -12.11
N ALA A 155 2.15 24.04 -13.37
CA ALA A 155 0.95 23.35 -13.80
C ALA A 155 1.19 21.84 -14.02
N VAL A 156 2.43 21.44 -14.33
CA VAL A 156 2.84 20.02 -14.35
C VAL A 156 2.75 19.43 -12.94
N ASP A 157 3.23 20.14 -11.91
CA ASP A 157 3.05 19.75 -10.51
C ASP A 157 1.58 19.54 -10.16
N GLY A 158 0.71 20.49 -10.56
CA GLY A 158 -0.73 20.40 -10.37
C GLY A 158 -1.35 19.20 -11.10
N LEU A 159 -0.90 18.88 -12.32
CA LEU A 159 -1.36 17.72 -13.08
C LEU A 159 -0.97 16.39 -12.42
N LEU A 160 0.26 16.27 -11.93
CA LEU A 160 0.73 15.06 -11.24
C LEU A 160 0.09 14.92 -9.87
N ALA A 161 0.05 15.99 -9.08
CA ALA A 161 -0.66 16.04 -7.82
C ALA A 161 -2.11 15.57 -8.00
N ARG A 162 -2.79 16.07 -9.04
CA ARG A 162 -4.13 15.62 -9.41
C ARG A 162 -4.17 14.13 -9.75
N GLN A 163 -3.21 13.60 -10.50
CA GLN A 163 -3.17 12.17 -10.87
C GLN A 163 -3.10 11.24 -9.65
N PHE A 164 -2.49 11.68 -8.54
CA PHE A 164 -2.39 10.90 -7.30
C PHE A 164 -3.41 11.31 -6.23
N ALA A 165 -4.13 12.41 -6.41
CA ALA A 165 -5.08 12.93 -5.43
C ALA A 165 -6.28 12.00 -5.24
N ASN A 166 -6.78 11.92 -4.01
CA ASN A 166 -8.10 11.37 -3.77
C ASN A 166 -9.15 12.40 -4.23
N HIS A 167 -9.70 12.21 -5.42
CA HIS A 167 -10.66 13.13 -6.04
C HIS A 167 -11.97 13.33 -5.28
N ILE A 168 -12.28 12.47 -4.31
CA ILE A 168 -13.43 12.66 -3.40
C ILE A 168 -13.10 13.77 -2.39
N LYS A 169 -11.85 13.82 -1.90
CA LYS A 169 -11.38 14.78 -0.89
C LYS A 169 -10.73 16.03 -1.47
N THR A 170 -10.16 15.93 -2.67
CA THR A 170 -9.36 16.99 -3.32
C THR A 170 -9.89 17.26 -4.73
N LYS A 171 -10.73 18.28 -4.86
CA LYS A 171 -11.32 18.69 -6.15
C LYS A 171 -10.37 19.63 -6.90
N VAL A 172 -9.28 19.11 -7.44
CA VAL A 172 -8.46 19.85 -8.42
C VAL A 172 -8.93 19.50 -9.81
N SER A 173 -9.57 20.44 -10.50
CA SER A 173 -10.02 20.24 -11.88
C SER A 173 -9.05 20.84 -12.89
N VAL A 174 -9.10 20.36 -14.13
CA VAL A 174 -8.37 20.95 -15.25
C VAL A 174 -8.78 22.41 -15.49
N ARG A 175 -10.01 22.77 -15.13
CA ARG A 175 -10.50 24.15 -15.21
C ARG A 175 -9.76 25.05 -14.21
N ASP A 176 -9.50 24.56 -13.01
CA ASP A 176 -8.80 25.32 -11.97
C ASP A 176 -7.34 25.52 -12.36
N LEU A 177 -6.69 24.51 -12.95
CA LEU A 177 -5.34 24.63 -13.49
C LEU A 177 -5.25 25.67 -14.61
N ALA A 178 -6.23 25.67 -15.53
CA ALA A 178 -6.27 26.67 -16.60
C ALA A 178 -6.51 28.09 -16.10
N ALA A 179 -7.34 28.26 -15.06
CA ALA A 179 -7.56 29.56 -14.43
C ALA A 179 -6.31 30.05 -13.68
N ALA A 180 -5.59 29.16 -13.01
CA ALA A 180 -4.42 29.51 -12.19
C ALA A 180 -3.14 29.73 -13.01
N PHE A 181 -2.91 28.94 -14.07
CA PHE A 181 -1.63 28.90 -14.78
C PHE A 181 -1.73 29.27 -16.27
N GLY A 182 -2.92 29.64 -16.76
CA GLY A 182 -3.15 29.94 -18.18
C GLY A 182 -3.24 28.67 -19.04
N CYS A 183 -3.04 28.79 -20.37
CA CYS A 183 -3.24 27.74 -21.37
C CYS A 183 -4.70 27.27 -21.58
N SER A 184 -4.95 26.65 -22.73
CA SER A 184 -6.28 26.12 -23.06
C SER A 184 -6.57 24.82 -22.32
N LYS A 185 -7.85 24.56 -22.02
CA LYS A 185 -8.31 23.28 -21.42
C LYS A 185 -7.86 22.06 -22.23
N SER A 186 -7.88 22.17 -23.57
CA SER A 186 -7.44 21.09 -24.46
C SER A 186 -5.96 20.73 -24.28
N THR A 187 -5.11 21.73 -23.99
CA THR A 187 -3.68 21.51 -23.69
C THR A 187 -3.51 20.69 -22.41
N TYR A 188 -4.22 21.03 -21.34
CA TYR A 188 -4.18 20.25 -20.10
C TYR A 188 -4.80 18.87 -20.21
N HIS A 189 -5.84 18.68 -21.04
CA HIS A 189 -6.38 17.35 -21.30
C HIS A 189 -5.36 16.44 -21.98
N ARG A 190 -4.65 16.95 -23.01
CA ARG A 190 -3.55 16.22 -23.65
C ARG A 190 -2.41 15.93 -22.68
N ALA A 191 -1.98 16.93 -21.92
CA ALA A 191 -0.94 16.76 -20.91
C ALA A 191 -1.33 15.72 -19.84
N SER A 192 -2.60 15.72 -19.38
CA SER A 192 -3.12 14.71 -18.44
C SER A 192 -3.03 13.29 -19.01
N ALA A 193 -3.26 13.11 -20.32
CA ALA A 193 -3.16 11.80 -20.97
C ALA A 193 -1.69 11.32 -21.01
N VAL A 194 -0.76 12.22 -21.33
CA VAL A 194 0.69 11.93 -21.29
C VAL A 194 1.12 11.55 -19.88
N VAL A 195 0.81 12.38 -18.87
CA VAL A 195 1.11 12.09 -17.45
C VAL A 195 0.58 10.72 -17.04
N ARG A 196 -0.69 10.43 -17.33
CA ARG A 196 -1.32 9.16 -16.98
C ARG A 196 -0.63 7.97 -17.65
N SER A 197 -0.25 8.10 -18.92
CA SER A 197 0.44 7.04 -19.65
C SER A 197 1.80 6.73 -19.02
N HIS A 198 2.62 7.76 -18.80
CA HIS A 198 3.95 7.59 -18.19
C HIS A 198 3.88 7.04 -16.77
N VAL A 199 2.98 7.58 -15.93
CA VAL A 199 2.80 7.08 -14.56
C VAL A 199 2.40 5.61 -14.57
N ARG A 200 1.46 5.19 -15.43
CA ARG A 200 1.06 3.77 -15.54
C ARG A 200 2.20 2.87 -15.97
N GLN A 201 3.03 3.31 -16.92
CA GLN A 201 4.19 2.54 -17.37
C GLN A 201 5.21 2.36 -16.23
N LEU A 202 5.48 3.43 -15.48
CA LEU A 202 6.38 3.38 -14.32
C LEU A 202 5.81 2.53 -13.19
N GLU A 203 4.50 2.63 -12.88
CA GLU A 203 3.83 1.77 -11.90
C GLU A 203 3.94 0.29 -12.30
N ALA A 204 3.69 -0.03 -13.57
CA ALA A 204 3.79 -1.41 -14.08
C ALA A 204 5.23 -1.95 -14.01
N ALA A 205 6.22 -1.15 -14.40
CA ALA A 205 7.63 -1.53 -14.29
C ALA A 205 8.05 -1.76 -12.84
N ALA A 206 7.66 -0.86 -11.93
CA ALA A 206 7.92 -1.00 -10.50
C ALA A 206 7.30 -2.29 -9.94
N HIS A 207 6.03 -2.56 -10.28
CA HIS A 207 5.34 -3.78 -9.85
C HIS A 207 6.03 -5.03 -10.37
N GLN A 208 6.46 -5.05 -11.63
CA GLN A 208 7.14 -6.19 -12.23
C GLN A 208 8.49 -6.48 -11.53
N ARG A 209 9.28 -5.44 -11.22
CA ARG A 209 10.58 -5.61 -10.53
C ARG A 209 10.40 -6.11 -9.10
N LEU A 210 9.44 -5.53 -8.36
CA LEU A 210 9.16 -5.93 -6.99
C LEU A 210 8.53 -7.32 -6.90
N ALA A 211 7.69 -7.70 -7.88
CA ALA A 211 7.04 -9.00 -7.90
C ALA A 211 8.04 -10.14 -7.78
N ARG A 212 9.15 -10.08 -8.55
CA ARG A 212 10.20 -11.10 -8.48
C ARG A 212 10.73 -11.27 -7.05
N HIS A 213 11.09 -10.17 -6.40
CA HIS A 213 11.63 -10.20 -5.05
C HIS A 213 10.61 -10.69 -4.01
N PHE A 214 9.35 -10.25 -4.13
CA PHE A 214 8.28 -10.63 -3.21
C PHE A 214 7.86 -12.08 -3.35
N ILE A 215 7.92 -12.65 -4.56
CA ILE A 215 7.70 -14.09 -4.78
C ILE A 215 8.83 -14.91 -4.16
N GLU A 216 10.09 -14.53 -4.41
CA GLU A 216 11.27 -15.20 -3.84
C GLU A 216 11.25 -15.23 -2.30
N GLN A 217 10.64 -14.21 -1.68
CA GLN A 217 10.49 -14.08 -0.22
C GLN A 217 9.18 -14.65 0.34
N GLY A 218 8.28 -15.20 -0.49
CA GLY A 218 6.97 -15.70 -0.06
C GLY A 218 5.98 -14.62 0.42
N ILE A 219 6.24 -13.35 0.13
CA ILE A 219 5.39 -12.22 0.50
C ILE A 219 4.08 -12.23 -0.30
N ILE A 220 4.18 -12.57 -1.59
CA ILE A 220 3.05 -12.71 -2.51
C ILE A 220 3.06 -14.10 -3.15
N PRO A 221 1.91 -14.64 -3.60
CA PRO A 221 1.88 -15.95 -4.22
C PRO A 221 2.65 -15.93 -5.54
N ALA A 222 3.34 -17.02 -5.84
CA ALA A 222 3.85 -17.24 -7.19
C ALA A 222 2.68 -17.20 -8.18
N PRO A 223 2.85 -16.62 -9.39
CA PRO A 223 1.86 -16.76 -10.45
C PRO A 223 1.62 -18.26 -10.61
N ALA A 224 0.39 -18.72 -10.40
CA ALA A 224 0.05 -20.10 -10.66
C ALA A 224 0.49 -20.41 -12.09
N GLU A 225 1.49 -21.29 -12.26
CA GLU A 225 1.81 -21.82 -13.56
C GLU A 225 0.47 -22.33 -14.13
N LEU A 226 0.07 -21.80 -15.28
CA LEU A 226 -1.10 -22.25 -16.01
C LEU A 226 -0.91 -23.75 -16.24
N SER A 227 -1.47 -24.55 -15.33
CA SER A 227 -1.59 -25.99 -15.45
C SER A 227 -2.25 -26.26 -16.78
N THR A 228 -1.43 -26.67 -17.73
CA THR A 228 -1.79 -27.50 -18.87
C THR A 228 -2.48 -28.76 -18.36
N ALA A 229 -3.76 -28.64 -18.00
CA ALA A 229 -4.74 -29.69 -18.20
C ALA A 229 -5.33 -29.37 -19.58
N GLY A 230 -4.78 -29.90 -20.67
CA GLY A 230 -4.93 -31.32 -20.90
C GLY A 230 -6.42 -31.63 -21.09
N LYS A 231 -7.04 -31.03 -22.12
CA LYS A 231 -8.22 -31.61 -22.73
C LYS A 231 -7.79 -32.95 -23.32
N SER A 232 -7.84 -33.99 -22.49
CA SER A 232 -7.70 -35.37 -22.92
C SER A 232 -9.09 -35.95 -23.07
N CYS A 233 -9.39 -36.31 -24.33
CA CYS A 233 -10.52 -37.09 -24.85
C CYS A 233 -11.91 -36.49 -24.74
#